data_AF-A0A6J4WUH4-F1
#
_entry.id   AF-A0A6J4WUH4-F1
#
_cell.length_a   1.000
_cell.length_b   1.000
_cell.length_c   1.000
_cell.angle_alpha   90.00
_cell.angle_beta   90.00
_cell.angle_gamma   90.00
#
_symmetry.space_group_name_H-M   'P 1'
#
loop_
_entity.id
_entity.type
_entity.pdbx_description
1 polymer ?
#
loop_
_entity_poly.entity_id
_entity_poly.type
_entity_poly.pdbx_seq_one_letter_code
_entity_poly.pdbx_strand_id
1 'polypeptide(L)' 'MSTMKKVILIVLDSVGIGSLPDAQAYNDEGANTLGNLFLASVIFSTTKV' A
#
# COMPACT_ATOMS: atom_id res chain seq x y z
N MET A 1 32.34 -14.68 -7.99
CA MET A 1 31.42 -15.31 -7.02
C MET A 1 30.05 -14.67 -7.22
N SER A 2 29.00 -15.43 -7.53
CA SER A 2 27.66 -14.85 -7.67
C SER A 2 27.05 -14.58 -6.29
N THR A 3 26.58 -13.36 -6.10
CA THR A 3 26.25 -12.74 -4.81
C THR A 3 24.83 -13.01 -4.31
N MET A 4 24.04 -13.86 -4.98
CA MET A 4 22.77 -14.39 -4.44
C MET A 4 22.50 -15.78 -5.04
N LYS A 5 22.25 -16.79 -4.19
CA LYS A 5 21.95 -18.17 -4.63
C LYS A 5 20.47 -18.40 -4.93
N LYS A 6 19.56 -17.73 -4.22
CA LYS A 6 18.10 -17.85 -4.37
C LYS A 6 17.44 -16.52 -3.97
N VAL A 7 16.35 -16.18 -4.65
CA VAL A 7 15.49 -15.03 -4.35
C VAL A 7 14.05 -15.51 -4.32
N ILE A 8 13.29 -15.07 -3.31
CA ILE A 8 11.83 -15.24 -3.25
C ILE A 8 11.24 -13.85 -3.49
N LEU A 9 10.63 -13.65 -4.66
CA LEU A 9 9.95 -12.41 -5.02
C LEU A 9 8.45 -12.61 -4.82
N ILE A 10 7.84 -11.72 -4.05
CA ILE A 10 6.39 -11.67 -3.86
C ILE A 10 5.93 -10.30 -4.34
N VAL A 11 5.00 -10.29 -5.29
CA VAL A 11 4.36 -9.08 -5.77
C VAL A 11 2.99 -9.00 -5.11
N LEU A 12 2.78 -7.93 -4.33
CA LEU A 12 1.48 -7.60 -3.78
C LEU A 12 0.79 -6.67 -4.77
N ASP A 13 0.00 -7.24 -5.66
CA ASP A 13 -0.67 -6.48 -6.71
C ASP A 13 -1.59 -5.41 -6.12
N SER A 14 -1.56 -4.19 -6.68
CA SER A 14 -2.33 -3.01 -6.25
C SER A 14 -2.12 -2.49 -4.81
N VAL A 15 -1.20 -3.07 -4.03
CA VAL A 15 -0.96 -2.66 -2.62
C VAL A 15 -0.02 -1.45 -2.53
N GLY A 16 -0.59 -0.26 -2.69
CA GLY A 16 0.12 1.03 -2.56
C GLY A 16 0.26 1.54 -1.11
N ILE A 17 1.34 2.28 -0.85
CA ILE A 17 1.65 2.91 0.46
C ILE A 17 1.40 4.43 0.47
N GLY A 18 0.82 4.98 -0.59
CA GLY A 18 0.63 6.41 -0.79
C GLY A 18 0.76 6.81 -2.26
N SER A 19 0.39 8.04 -2.57
CA SER A 19 0.51 8.64 -3.90
C SER A 19 1.97 9.01 -4.18
N LEU A 20 2.35 8.91 -5.44
CA LEU A 20 3.64 9.41 -5.93
C LEU A 20 3.59 10.93 -6.18
N PRO A 21 4.74 11.61 -6.32
CA PRO A 21 4.76 13.05 -6.58
C PRO A 21 4.06 13.49 -7.88
N ASP A 22 3.92 12.58 -8.84
CA ASP A 22 3.26 12.79 -10.13
C ASP A 22 1.75 12.45 -10.12
N ALA A 23 1.19 12.14 -8.94
CA ALA A 23 -0.21 11.70 -8.82
C ALA A 23 -1.24 12.71 -9.37
N GLN A 24 -0.88 13.99 -9.41
CA GLN A 24 -1.71 15.02 -10.03
C GLN A 24 -1.94 14.75 -11.53
N ALA A 25 -0.95 14.20 -12.24
CA ALA A 25 -1.05 13.90 -13.67
C ALA A 25 -2.01 12.73 -13.97
N TYR A 26 -2.25 11.86 -12.98
CA TYR A 26 -3.08 10.67 -13.11
C TYR A 26 -4.42 10.79 -12.37
N ASN A 27 -4.71 11.95 -11.77
CA ASN A 27 -5.88 12.21 -10.94
C ASN A 27 -6.00 11.26 -9.73
N ASP A 28 -4.87 10.81 -9.18
CA ASP A 28 -4.79 9.98 -7.96
C ASP A 28 -4.11 10.71 -6.79
N GLU A 29 -4.12 12.05 -6.83
CA GLU A 29 -3.64 12.89 -5.73
C GLU A 29 -4.34 12.52 -4.41
N GLY A 30 -3.54 12.25 -3.37
CA GLY A 30 -4.06 11.84 -2.06
C GLY A 30 -4.42 10.36 -1.93
N ALA A 31 -4.23 9.53 -2.97
CA ALA A 31 -4.43 8.08 -2.86
C ALA A 31 -3.49 7.46 -1.81
N ASN A 32 -4.04 6.59 -0.95
CA ASN A 32 -3.27 5.82 0.02
C ASN A 32 -3.99 4.50 0.36
N THR A 33 -3.69 3.44 -0.40
CA THR A 33 -4.39 2.15 -0.29
C THR A 33 -4.25 1.54 1.11
N LEU A 34 -3.02 1.31 1.58
CA LEU A 34 -2.78 0.71 2.89
C LEU A 34 -3.27 1.59 4.05
N GLY A 35 -3.07 2.90 3.98
CA GLY A 35 -3.54 3.84 4.99
C GLY A 35 -5.06 3.82 5.13
N ASN A 36 -5.78 3.86 4.00
CA ASN A 36 -7.25 3.81 4.01
C ASN A 36 -7.79 2.47 4.51
N LEU A 37 -7.13 1.35 4.16
CA LEU A 37 -7.48 0.02 4.69
C LEU A 37 -7.27 -0.06 6.20
N PHE A 38 -6.16 0.46 6.71
CA PHE A 38 -5.90 0.51 8.16
C PHE A 38 -6.96 1.33 8.88
N LEU A 39 -7.28 2.54 8.38
CA LEU A 39 -8.32 3.39 8.96
C LEU A 39 -9.67 2.69 8.99
N ALA A 40 -10.07 2.07 7.88
CA ALA A 40 -11.32 1.31 7.81
C ALA A 40 -11.36 0.14 8.82
N SER A 41 -10.25 -0.59 8.97
CA SER A 41 -10.14 -1.71 9.91
C SER A 41 -10.13 -1.27 11.37
N VAL A 42 -9.44 -0.18 11.70
CA VAL A 42 -9.37 0.34 13.07
C VAL A 42 -10.72 0.88 13.50
N ILE A 43 -11.38 1.67 12.64
CA ILE A 43 -12.74 2.16 12.89
C ILE A 43 -13.68 0.98 13.11
N PHE A 44 -13.60 -0.07 12.29
CA PHE A 44 -14.42 -1.27 12.51
C PHE A 44 -14.15 -1.94 13.88
N SER A 45 -12.90 -1.96 14.34
CA SER A 45 -12.52 -2.54 15.64
C SER A 45 -12.92 -1.67 16.84
N THR A 46 -12.85 -0.34 16.72
CA THR A 46 -13.13 0.59 17.85
C THR A 46 -14.60 0.98 17.97
N THR A 47 -15.40 0.82 16.91
CA THR A 47 -16.84 1.19 16.90
C THR A 47 -17.77 0.00 17.13
N LYS A 48 -17.22 -1.21 17.35
CA LYS A 48 -17.94 -2.44 17.67
C LYS A 48 -17.86 -2.81 19.16
N VAL A 49 -17.80 -1.82 20.03
CA VAL A 49 -18.04 -1.95 21.48
C VAL A 49 -19.19 -1.03 21.87
#